data_AF-A0AAQ0V3G0-F1
#
_entry.id   AF-A0AAQ0V3G0-F1
#
_cell.length_a   1.000
_cell.length_b   1.000
_cell.length_c   1.000
_cell.angle_alpha   90.00
_cell.angle_beta   90.00
_cell.angle_gamma   90.00
#
_symmetry.space_group_name_H-M   'P 1'
#
loop_
_entity.id
_entity.type
_entity.pdbx_description
1 polymer ?
#
loop_
_entity_poly.entity_id
_entity_poly.type
_entity_poly.pdbx_seq_one_letter_code
_entity_poly.pdbx_strand_id
1 'polypeptide(L)'
;MKLTGSMTVHVSHSSTDELIESFNVEAREFGLEETGVRNYDGEKGYRGLYIYFNQEYGFDVLVELEEMNHRITEFDLSIRNDNGVCRIAVDTDYLTAHPSSSDYEDDEWF
;
A
#
# COMPACT_ATOMS: atom_id res chain seq x y z
N MET A 1 1.79 7.99 8.84
CA MET A 1 0.93 6.83 8.54
C MET A 1 1.74 5.55 8.71
N LYS A 2 1.10 4.44 9.10
CA LYS A 2 1.73 3.12 9.25
C LYS A 2 0.83 2.04 8.67
N LEU A 3 1.42 1.11 7.92
CA LEU A 3 0.77 -0.14 7.52
C LEU A 3 0.97 -1.21 8.61
N THR A 4 -0.05 -2.04 8.83
CA THR A 4 0.02 -3.24 9.66
C THR A 4 -0.75 -4.39 9.00
N GLY A 5 -0.49 -5.62 9.47
CA GLY A 5 -1.07 -6.82 8.87
C GLY A 5 -0.33 -7.28 7.63
N SER A 6 -1.04 -7.86 6.67
CA SER A 6 -0.44 -8.45 5.46
C SER A 6 -1.40 -8.43 4.28
N MET A 7 -0.86 -8.54 3.07
CA MET A 7 -1.64 -8.80 1.85
C MET A 7 -1.29 -10.17 1.29
N THR A 8 -2.24 -10.81 0.61
CA THR A 8 -2.00 -12.06 -0.11
C THR A 8 -1.79 -11.75 -1.58
N VAL A 9 -0.71 -12.25 -2.17
CA VAL A 9 -0.42 -12.14 -3.59
C VAL A 9 -0.63 -13.50 -4.25
N HIS A 10 -1.41 -13.50 -5.33
CA HIS A 10 -1.66 -14.67 -6.16
C HIS A 10 -0.99 -14.51 -7.52
N VAL A 11 -0.12 -15.45 -7.86
CA VAL A 11 0.55 -15.52 -9.16
C VAL A 11 -0.06 -16.65 -9.97
N SER A 12 -0.57 -16.34 -11.16
CA SER A 12 -1.21 -17.30 -12.05
C SER A 12 -0.65 -17.21 -13.46
N HIS A 13 -0.75 -18.28 -14.24
CA HIS A 13 -0.36 -18.28 -15.64
C HIS A 13 -1.34 -17.43 -16.46
N SER A 14 -0.82 -16.48 -17.26
CA SER A 14 -1.64 -15.46 -17.91
C SER A 14 -2.67 -15.99 -18.91
N SER A 15 -2.42 -17.15 -19.53
CA SER A 15 -3.30 -17.74 -20.55
C SER A 15 -4.23 -18.84 -20.07
N THR A 16 -3.96 -19.45 -18.91
CA THR A 16 -4.72 -20.61 -18.40
C THR A 16 -5.42 -20.31 -17.07
N ASP A 17 -5.12 -19.17 -16.44
CA ASP A 17 -5.52 -18.82 -15.07
C ASP A 17 -5.12 -19.90 -14.04
N GLU A 18 -4.16 -20.77 -14.35
CA GLU A 18 -3.64 -21.77 -13.42
C GLU A 18 -2.83 -21.08 -12.33
N LEU A 19 -3.16 -21.34 -11.06
CA LEU A 19 -2.44 -20.80 -9.93
C LEU A 19 -1.05 -21.43 -9.84
N ILE A 20 -0.02 -20.58 -9.95
CA ILE A 20 1.39 -20.97 -9.81
C ILE A 20 1.78 -20.94 -8.35
N GLU A 21 1.52 -19.82 -7.67
CA GLU A 21 1.91 -19.60 -6.28
C GLU A 21 0.97 -18.62 -5.57
N SER A 22 0.91 -18.73 -4.24
CA SER A 22 0.32 -17.72 -3.37
C SER A 22 1.16 -17.50 -2.14
N PHE A 23 1.42 -16.25 -1.80
CA PHE A 23 2.24 -15.88 -0.65
C PHE A 23 1.75 -14.60 0.00
N ASN A 24 2.11 -14.43 1.27
CA ASN A 24 1.77 -13.24 2.04
C ASN A 24 2.95 -12.26 2.03
N VAL A 25 2.63 -10.98 1.89
CA VAL A 25 3.56 -9.87 2.08
C VAL A 25 3.15 -9.15 3.34
N GLU A 26 3.99 -9.19 4.36
CA GLU A 26 3.76 -8.49 5.61
C GLU A 26 3.94 -6.98 5.41
N ALA A 27 3.16 -6.17 6.12
CA ALA A 27 3.23 -4.70 6.04
C ALA A 27 4.66 -4.16 6.28
N ARG A 28 5.47 -4.85 7.07
CA ARG A 28 6.89 -4.50 7.34
C ARG A 28 7.82 -4.67 6.15
N GLU A 29 7.40 -5.39 5.11
CA GLU A 29 8.17 -5.64 3.90
C GLU A 29 7.99 -4.53 2.86
N PHE A 30 7.02 -3.64 3.06
CA PHE A 30 6.86 -2.45 2.25
C PHE A 30 7.89 -1.38 2.61
N GLY A 31 8.50 -0.77 1.60
CA GLY A 31 9.22 0.49 1.74
C GLY A 31 8.26 1.68 1.66
N LEU A 32 8.49 2.74 2.45
CA LEU A 32 7.81 4.03 2.31
C LEU A 32 8.68 4.95 1.45
N GLU A 33 8.25 5.22 0.21
CA GLU A 33 9.07 5.98 -0.74
C GLU A 33 8.78 7.48 -0.75
N GLU A 34 7.53 7.90 -0.56
CA GLU A 34 7.17 9.32 -0.56
C GLU A 34 6.23 9.62 0.61
N THR A 35 6.59 10.64 1.39
CA THR A 35 5.70 11.31 2.34
C THR A 35 5.53 12.76 1.95
N GLY A 36 4.28 13.18 1.76
CA GLY A 36 3.95 14.55 1.36
C GLY A 36 2.89 15.16 2.26
N VAL A 37 2.99 16.47 2.49
CA VAL A 37 1.93 17.26 3.13
C VAL A 37 1.21 18.04 2.04
N ARG A 38 -0.11 17.86 1.92
CA ARG A 38 -0.97 18.66 1.06
C ARG A 38 -1.79 19.63 1.91
N ASN A 39 -1.84 20.89 1.47
CA ASN A 39 -2.71 21.89 2.10
C ASN A 39 -4.02 21.96 1.32
N TYR A 40 -5.14 21.70 1.99
CA TYR A 40 -6.49 21.79 1.46
C TYR A 40 -7.24 22.88 2.22
N ASP A 41 -7.39 24.08 1.65
CA ASP A 41 -8.15 25.20 2.23
C ASP A 41 -7.99 25.40 3.77
N GLY A 42 -6.76 25.22 4.28
CA GLY A 42 -6.43 25.37 5.70
C GLY A 42 -6.19 24.06 6.47
N GLU A 43 -6.50 22.90 5.90
CA GLU A 43 -6.30 21.58 6.48
C GLU A 43 -5.05 20.90 5.89
N LYS A 44 -4.36 20.08 6.71
CA LYS A 44 -3.19 19.29 6.29
C LYS A 44 -3.61 17.85 6.02
N GLY A 45 -3.24 17.32 4.86
CA GLY A 45 -3.32 15.90 4.54
C GLY A 45 -1.93 15.29 4.42
N TYR A 46 -1.76 14.07 4.94
CA TYR A 46 -0.52 13.29 4.85
C TYR A 46 -0.68 12.17 3.84
N ARG A 47 0.12 12.17 2.79
CA ARG A 47 0.14 11.13 1.76
C ARG A 47 1.33 10.21 1.95
N GLY A 48 1.12 8.91 1.82
CA GLY A 48 2.16 7.88 1.85
C GLY A 48 2.05 6.95 0.65
N LEU A 49 3.17 6.71 -0.03
CA LEU A 49 3.29 5.67 -1.05
C LEU A 49 4.14 4.52 -0.51
N TYR A 50 3.52 3.35 -0.36
CA TYR A 50 4.15 2.12 0.08
C TYR A 50 4.40 1.20 -1.12
N ILE A 51 5.61 0.69 -1.25
CA ILE A 51 6.01 -0.12 -2.40
C ILE A 51 6.61 -1.45 -1.93
N TYR A 52 6.15 -2.54 -2.55
CA TYR A 52 6.75 -3.86 -2.45
C TYR A 52 7.29 -4.28 -3.82
N PHE A 53 8.52 -4.78 -3.85
CA PHE A 53 9.22 -5.22 -5.07
C PHE A 53 9.44 -6.73 -5.02
N ASN A 54 8.94 -7.46 -6.01
CA ASN A 54 9.21 -8.89 -6.16
C ASN A 54 10.14 -9.13 -7.35
N GLN A 55 11.38 -9.52 -7.07
CA GLN A 55 12.38 -9.76 -8.12
C GLN A 55 12.18 -11.10 -8.85
N GLU A 56 11.55 -12.08 -8.20
CA GLU A 56 11.37 -13.44 -8.75
C GLU A 56 10.40 -13.43 -9.93
N TYR A 57 9.24 -12.81 -9.73
CA TYR A 57 8.21 -12.65 -10.75
C TYR A 57 8.30 -11.31 -11.47
N GLY A 58 9.18 -10.42 -10.99
CA GLY A 58 9.51 -9.15 -11.63
C GLY A 58 8.36 -8.15 -11.62
N PHE A 59 7.57 -8.08 -10.54
CA PHE A 59 6.45 -7.14 -10.40
C PHE A 59 6.61 -6.24 -9.17
N ASP A 60 5.90 -5.12 -9.19
CA ASP A 60 5.82 -4.19 -8.06
C ASP A 60 4.38 -3.97 -7.64
N VAL A 61 4.15 -3.86 -6.34
CA VAL A 61 2.84 -3.53 -5.76
C VAL A 61 2.93 -2.15 -5.09
N LEU A 62 2.07 -1.24 -5.51
CA LEU A 62 2.00 0.12 -5.02
C LEU A 62 0.69 0.32 -4.26
N VAL A 63 0.82 0.65 -2.98
CA VAL A 63 -0.28 1.01 -2.07
C VAL A 63 -0.13 2.48 -1.75
N GLU A 64 -1.09 3.29 -2.22
CA GLU A 64 -1.12 4.72 -1.94
C GLU A 64 -2.24 5.03 -0.96
N LEU A 65 -1.92 5.86 0.03
CA LEU A 65 -2.83 6.21 1.10
C LEU A 65 -2.72 7.71 1.42
N GLU A 66 -3.84 8.34 1.74
CA GLU A 66 -3.90 9.72 2.23
C GLU A 66 -4.67 9.77 3.55
N GLU A 67 -4.10 10.41 4.57
CA GLU A 67 -4.76 10.67 5.84
C GLU A 67 -5.09 12.16 5.95
N MET A 68 -6.35 12.47 6.24
CA MET A 68 -6.86 13.82 6.43
C MET A 68 -7.97 13.78 7.50
N ASN A 69 -7.85 14.60 8.54
CA ASN A 69 -8.81 14.68 9.65
C ASN A 69 -9.12 13.32 10.30
N HIS A 70 -8.10 12.50 10.56
CA HIS A 70 -8.20 11.14 11.09
C HIS A 70 -8.96 10.16 10.21
N ARG A 71 -9.19 10.51 8.94
CA ARG A 71 -9.79 9.62 7.94
C ARG A 71 -8.71 9.22 6.96
N ILE A 72 -8.58 7.92 6.78
CA ILE A 72 -7.69 7.35 5.77
C ILE A 72 -8.50 7.09 4.51
N THR A 73 -8.00 7.62 3.41
CA THR A 73 -8.46 7.31 2.06
C THR A 73 -7.43 6.39 1.43
N GLU A 74 -7.91 5.22 1.01
CA GLU A 74 -7.12 4.25 0.25
C GLU A 74 -7.35 4.51 -1.24
N PHE A 75 -6.27 4.57 -2.01
CA PHE A 75 -6.36 4.67 -3.46
C PHE A 75 -6.29 3.27 -4.07
N ASP A 76 -6.78 3.14 -5.31
CA ASP A 76 -6.76 1.88 -6.04
C ASP A 76 -5.34 1.31 -6.09
N LEU A 77 -5.23 0.03 -5.73
CA LEU A 77 -3.98 -0.71 -5.78
C LEU A 77 -3.42 -0.72 -7.20
N SER A 78 -2.16 -0.32 -7.36
CA SER A 78 -1.47 -0.37 -8.65
C SER A 78 -0.46 -1.50 -8.65
N ILE A 79 -0.65 -2.47 -9.54
CA ILE A 79 0.35 -3.50 -9.85
C ILE A 79 1.08 -3.09 -11.11
N ARG A 80 2.42 -3.07 -11.07
CA ARG A 80 3.26 -2.71 -12.21
C ARG A 80 4.13 -3.89 -12.63
N ASN A 81 4.50 -3.83 -13.91
CA ASN A 81 5.37 -4.77 -14.63
C ASN A 81 4.66 -6.04 -15.12
N ASP A 82 4.36 -6.02 -16.42
CA ASP A 82 3.75 -7.11 -17.19
C ASP A 82 4.82 -7.69 -18.11
N ASN A 83 5.41 -8.83 -17.74
CA ASN A 83 6.28 -9.59 -18.65
C ASN A 83 5.47 -10.51 -19.59
N GLY A 84 4.14 -10.46 -19.55
CA GLY A 84 3.20 -11.25 -20.36
C GLY A 84 3.02 -12.70 -19.91
N VAL A 85 3.86 -13.20 -19.00
CA VAL A 85 3.89 -14.62 -18.62
C VAL A 85 2.96 -14.91 -17.45
N CYS A 86 2.92 -14.02 -16.46
CA CYS A 86 2.15 -14.20 -15.25
C CYS A 86 1.10 -13.10 -15.08
N ARG A 87 -0.06 -13.48 -14.55
CA ARG A 87 -1.09 -12.58 -14.06
C ARG A 87 -1.00 -12.52 -12.54
N ILE A 88 -1.02 -11.30 -12.00
CA ILE A 88 -0.93 -11.03 -10.57
C ILE A 88 -2.28 -10.51 -10.07
N ALA A 89 -2.78 -11.10 -9.00
CA ALA A 89 -3.91 -10.59 -8.23
C ALA A 89 -3.48 -10.43 -6.76
N VAL A 90 -4.09 -9.47 -6.07
CA VAL A 90 -3.73 -9.13 -4.69
C VAL A 90 -4.99 -8.93 -3.87
N ASP A 91 -5.03 -9.59 -2.73
CA ASP A 91 -6.08 -9.42 -1.72
C ASP A 91 -5.50 -8.63 -0.54
N THR A 92 -6.10 -7.48 -0.23
CA THR A 92 -5.66 -6.56 0.82
C THR A 92 -6.53 -6.61 2.08
N ASP A 93 -7.42 -7.60 2.19
CA ASP A 93 -8.40 -7.71 3.29
C ASP A 93 -7.78 -7.70 4.70
N TYR A 94 -6.50 -8.09 4.81
CA TYR A 94 -5.75 -8.13 6.07
C TYR A 94 -4.71 -7.02 6.20
N LEU A 95 -4.62 -6.12 5.24
CA LEU A 95 -3.72 -4.98 5.28
C LEU A 95 -4.49 -3.77 5.81
N THR A 96 -4.00 -3.17 6.88
CA THR A 96 -4.65 -2.02 7.52
C THR A 96 -3.71 -0.84 7.62
N ALA A 97 -4.25 0.36 7.42
CA ALA A 97 -3.53 1.60 7.61
C ALA A 97 -3.98 2.28 8.92
N HIS A 98 -3.02 2.83 9.65
CA HIS A 98 -3.27 3.60 10.86
C HIS A 98 -2.52 4.93 10.82
N PRO A 99 -3.09 6.01 11.39
CA PRO A 99 -2.34 7.24 11.58
C PRO A 99 -1.13 6.95 12.48
N SER A 100 0.01 7.58 12.19
CA SER A 100 1.12 7.56 13.13
C SER A 100 0.66 8.37 14.33
N SER A 101 0.36 7.73 15.45
CA SER A 101 -0.12 8.38 16.68
C SER A 101 0.92 9.31 17.35
N SER A 102 1.93 9.80 16.62
CA SER A 102 3.02 10.63 17.13
C SER A 102 2.92 12.11 16.76
N ASP A 103 2.07 12.49 15.81
CA ASP A 103 2.04 13.87 15.29
C ASP A 103 0.81 14.66 15.77
N TYR A 104 0.01 14.07 16.66
CA TYR A 104 -1.16 14.70 17.28
C TYR A 104 -0.91 15.15 18.74
N GLU A 105 0.28 14.88 19.29
CA GLU A 105 0.72 15.38 20.59
C GLU A 105 1.65 16.60 20.39
N ASP A 106 1.17 17.66 19.74
CA ASP A 106 1.75 19.02 19.91
C ASP A 106 0.90 20.17 19.29
N ASP A 107 -0.39 19.96 19.01
CA ASP A 107 -1.32 21.09 18.94
C ASP A 107 -1.91 21.30 20.33
N GLU A 108 -1.11 21.95 21.19
CA GLU A 108 -1.60 22.68 22.36
C GLU A 108 -2.63 23.73 21.88
N TRP A 109 -3.88 23.30 21.75
CA TRP A 109 -5.04 24.19 21.66
C TRP A 109 -6.07 23.75 22.69
N PHE A 110 -5.78 24.04 23.95
CA PHE A 110 -6.57 24.85 24.90
C PHE A 110 -6.04 24.72 26.34
#